data_AF-A0A1I3SVK5-F1
#
_entry.id   AF-A0A1I3SVK5-F1
#
_cell.length_a   1.000
_cell.length_b   1.000
_cell.length_c   1.000
_cell.angle_alpha   90.00
_cell.angle_beta   90.00
_cell.angle_gamma   90.00
#
_symmetry.space_group_name_H-M   'P 1'
#
loop_
_entity.id
_entity.type
_entity.pdbx_description
1 polymer ?
#
loop_
_entity_poly.entity_id
_entity_poly.type
_entity_poly.pdbx_seq_one_letter_code
_entity_poly.pdbx_strand_id
1 'polypeptide(L)'
;MNHATPATAAIAPWPRVTAVVHSGTTATLIVNDVERTCEAPSEERLRTGVLARATAVAGTVGRPVRLRLAAAGSTQLLAVRSDGAVHRLADDGTMDAARLSAPADAGCRRCGTQQPLTATTCPRCGTLEPHRVERSPFPVLDAADLTLPDAAVAAHVHARATSSGRGAAPSLVVRVEGGPARTVTGAVALGRNPAAAPGRTPVVVHSPGTLVSKTHAIIEVDAGGVVRVTDCRSTNGTTLLGDPPLPLSPDQPHVVPPGVAVRMGDVTVHVEAVGTGADRS
;
A
#
# COMPACT_ATOMS: atom_id res chain seq x y z
N MET A 1 7.59 -9.35 40.80
CA MET A 1 7.22 -9.84 39.46
C MET A 1 6.60 -8.67 38.73
N ASN A 2 7.41 -7.93 37.95
CA ASN A 2 6.94 -6.76 37.23
C ASN A 2 6.27 -7.26 35.94
N HIS A 3 4.95 -7.16 35.86
CA HIS A 3 4.27 -7.23 34.58
C HIS A 3 4.71 -6.01 33.76
N ALA A 4 5.57 -6.25 32.78
CA ALA A 4 5.84 -5.28 31.74
C ALA A 4 4.52 -5.00 31.00
N THR A 5 3.94 -3.82 31.23
CA THR A 5 2.83 -3.31 30.44
C THR A 5 3.28 -3.29 28.98
N PRO A 6 2.58 -3.98 28.05
CA PRO A 6 2.97 -3.96 26.65
C PRO A 6 2.92 -2.52 26.16
N ALA A 7 4.02 -2.04 25.59
CA ALA A 7 4.07 -0.72 24.97
C ALA A 7 2.97 -0.63 23.92
N THR A 8 2.08 0.34 24.04
CA THR A 8 1.01 0.60 23.08
C THR A 8 1.65 0.93 21.73
N ALA A 9 1.70 -0.05 20.83
CA ALA A 9 2.32 0.11 19.52
C ALA A 9 1.62 1.24 18.74
N ALA A 10 2.41 2.16 18.18
CA ALA A 10 1.88 3.25 17.37
C ALA A 10 1.13 2.69 16.14
N ILE A 11 -0.05 3.25 15.85
CA ILE A 11 -0.85 2.83 14.69
C ILE A 11 -0.08 3.20 13.42
N ALA A 12 -0.03 2.37 12.38
CA ALA A 12 0.71 2.76 11.18
C ALA A 12 0.07 3.96 10.45
N PRO A 13 0.87 4.78 9.74
CA PRO A 13 0.37 5.96 9.00
C PRO A 13 -0.40 5.63 7.72
N TRP A 14 -0.48 4.35 7.33
CA TRP A 14 -1.17 3.87 6.12
C TRP A 14 -2.24 2.83 6.48
N PRO A 15 -3.39 2.77 5.78
CA PRO A 15 -3.87 3.70 4.73
C PRO A 15 -3.99 5.15 5.22
N ARG A 16 -3.79 6.11 4.32
CA ARG A 16 -4.04 7.52 4.62
C ARG A 16 -5.52 7.81 4.44
N VAL A 17 -6.22 7.95 5.56
CA VAL A 17 -7.62 8.39 5.56
C VAL A 17 -7.68 9.82 6.06
N THR A 18 -8.05 10.76 5.21
CA THR A 18 -8.26 12.17 5.58
C THR A 18 -9.68 12.58 5.24
N ALA A 19 -10.36 13.26 6.15
CA ALA A 19 -11.62 13.93 5.87
C ALA A 19 -11.43 15.44 6.10
N VAL A 20 -11.71 16.22 5.06
CA VAL A 20 -11.68 17.69 5.10
C VAL A 20 -13.12 18.18 5.10
N VAL A 21 -13.59 18.70 6.22
CA VAL A 21 -14.94 19.23 6.39
C VAL A 21 -14.96 20.67 5.88
N HIS A 22 -15.74 20.92 4.83
CA HIS A 22 -15.87 22.24 4.21
C HIS A 22 -16.99 23.06 4.86
N SER A 23 -18.07 22.37 5.25
CA SER A 23 -19.22 22.94 5.95
C SER A 23 -19.85 21.88 6.86
N GLY A 24 -20.84 22.27 7.67
CA GLY A 24 -21.58 21.33 8.51
C GLY A 24 -22.29 20.21 7.74
N THR A 25 -22.40 20.25 6.41
CA THR A 25 -23.08 19.21 5.62
C THR A 25 -22.23 18.63 4.50
N THR A 26 -21.04 19.17 4.24
CA THR A 26 -20.18 18.74 3.13
C THR A 26 -18.73 18.53 3.56
N ALA A 27 -18.11 17.48 3.02
CA ALA A 27 -16.70 17.19 3.22
C ALA A 27 -16.07 16.57 1.97
N THR A 28 -14.75 16.60 1.88
CA THR A 28 -13.97 15.72 1.01
C THR A 28 -13.35 14.61 1.85
N LEU A 29 -13.65 13.36 1.51
CA LEU A 29 -12.96 12.19 2.04
C LEU A 29 -11.89 11.75 1.06
N ILE A 30 -10.68 11.52 1.57
CA ILE A 30 -9.50 11.15 0.80
C ILE A 30 -8.98 9.84 1.40
N VAL A 31 -8.88 8.81 0.56
CA VAL A 31 -8.29 7.51 0.93
C VAL A 31 -7.16 7.22 -0.04
N ASN A 32 -5.91 7.21 0.43
CA ASN A 32 -4.71 7.07 -0.42
C ASN A 32 -4.80 7.95 -1.67
N ASP A 33 -5.04 9.25 -1.45
CA ASP A 33 -5.07 10.29 -2.50
C ASP A 33 -6.27 10.21 -3.47
N VAL A 34 -7.16 9.23 -3.29
CA VAL A 34 -8.45 9.17 -3.98
C VAL A 34 -9.47 10.05 -3.26
N GLU A 35 -9.74 11.22 -3.83
CA GLU A 35 -10.70 12.19 -3.28
C GLU A 35 -12.15 11.86 -3.64
N ARG A 36 -13.05 12.09 -2.68
CA ARG A 36 -14.49 11.85 -2.80
C ARG A 36 -15.29 12.92 -2.09
N THR A 37 -16.24 13.51 -2.80
CA THR A 37 -17.19 14.45 -2.22
C THR A 37 -18.22 13.71 -1.37
N CYS A 38 -18.37 14.17 -0.13
CA CYS A 38 -19.32 13.71 0.86
C CYS A 38 -20.38 14.79 1.11
N GLU A 39 -21.62 14.36 1.30
CA GLU A 39 -22.74 15.20 1.66
C GLU A 39 -23.68 14.47 2.62
N ALA A 40 -24.16 15.19 3.63
CA ALA A 40 -25.09 14.67 4.61
C ALA A 40 -26.05 15.77 5.09
N PRO A 41 -27.25 15.42 5.58
CA PRO A 41 -28.23 16.38 6.09
C PRO A 41 -27.79 17.14 7.35
N SER A 42 -26.75 16.68 8.05
CA SER A 42 -26.23 17.30 9.28
C SER A 42 -24.75 17.00 9.49
N GLU A 43 -24.11 17.76 10.37
CA GLU A 43 -22.68 17.58 10.70
C GLU A 43 -22.44 16.25 11.39
N GLU A 44 -23.32 15.88 12.31
CA GLU A 44 -23.25 14.61 13.01
C GLU A 44 -23.40 13.43 12.04
N ARG A 45 -24.28 13.58 11.03
CA ARG A 45 -24.46 12.57 10.01
C ARG A 45 -23.26 12.46 9.08
N LEU A 46 -22.66 13.59 8.72
CA LEU A 46 -21.43 13.64 7.94
C LEU A 46 -20.29 12.93 8.68
N ARG A 47 -20.12 13.24 9.97
CA ARG A 47 -19.13 12.62 10.85
C ARG A 47 -19.36 11.12 10.96
N THR A 48 -20.60 10.69 11.13
CA THR A 48 -20.99 9.26 11.17
C THR A 48 -20.55 8.54 9.90
N GLY A 49 -20.82 9.11 8.73
CA GLY A 49 -20.44 8.50 7.45
C GLY A 49 -18.93 8.41 7.25
N VAL A 50 -18.19 9.47 7.60
CA VAL A 50 -16.72 9.46 7.58
C VAL A 50 -16.14 8.36 8.48
N LEU A 51 -16.67 8.23 9.71
CA LEU A 51 -16.24 7.20 10.66
C LEU A 51 -16.60 5.79 10.19
N ALA A 52 -17.80 5.59 9.63
CA ALA A 52 -18.21 4.32 9.05
C ALA A 52 -17.31 3.92 7.88
N ARG A 53 -16.90 4.87 7.04
CA ARG A 53 -15.95 4.59 5.95
C ARG A 53 -14.57 4.21 6.47
N ALA A 54 -14.04 4.94 7.45
CA ALA A 54 -12.78 4.58 8.10
C ALA A 54 -12.85 3.19 8.78
N THR A 55 -14.00 2.84 9.36
CA THR A 55 -14.26 1.52 9.95
C THR A 55 -14.22 0.41 8.90
N ALA A 56 -14.82 0.64 7.73
CA ALA A 56 -14.78 -0.31 6.62
C ALA A 56 -13.35 -0.50 6.07
N VAL A 57 -12.58 0.58 5.96
CA VAL A 57 -11.15 0.53 5.60
C VAL A 57 -10.37 -0.29 6.62
N ALA A 58 -10.58 -0.05 7.93
CA ALA A 58 -9.95 -0.82 9.01
C ALA A 58 -10.31 -2.31 8.98
N GLY A 59 -11.57 -2.63 8.67
CA GLY A 59 -12.02 -4.01 8.47
C GLY A 59 -11.30 -4.70 7.30
N THR A 60 -11.09 -3.97 6.21
CA THR A 60 -10.43 -4.50 5.02
C THR A 60 -8.94 -4.74 5.25
N VAL A 61 -8.24 -3.83 5.93
CA VAL A 61 -6.82 -4.02 6.26
C VAL A 61 -6.57 -4.90 7.49
N GLY A 62 -7.62 -5.29 8.21
CA GLY A 62 -7.53 -6.15 9.40
C GLY A 62 -6.90 -5.50 10.64
N ARG A 63 -6.80 -4.18 10.70
CA ARG A 63 -6.13 -3.44 11.79
C ARG A 63 -6.66 -2.01 11.94
N PRO A 64 -6.42 -1.33 13.08
CA PRO A 64 -6.80 0.07 13.25
C PRO A 64 -6.13 0.99 12.22
N VAL A 65 -6.85 2.03 11.79
CA VAL A 65 -6.35 3.02 10.81
C VAL A 65 -6.35 4.42 11.39
N ARG A 66 -5.43 5.26 10.90
CA ARG A 66 -5.40 6.69 11.25
C ARG A 66 -6.36 7.46 10.36
N LEU A 67 -7.33 8.12 10.97
CA LEU A 67 -8.20 9.11 10.34
C LEU A 67 -7.76 10.51 10.77
N ARG A 68 -7.39 11.35 9.81
CA ARG A 68 -7.19 12.78 10.03
C ARG A 68 -8.45 13.53 9.66
N LEU A 69 -9.12 14.11 10.64
CA LEU A 69 -10.31 14.93 10.44
C LEU A 69 -9.92 16.41 10.55
N ALA A 70 -9.95 17.13 9.44
CA ALA A 70 -9.69 18.57 9.39
C ALA A 70 -11.02 19.32 9.25
N ALA A 71 -11.29 20.27 10.14
CA ALA A 71 -12.40 21.20 10.09
C ALA A 71 -11.87 22.64 10.27
N ALA A 72 -12.71 23.66 10.07
CA ALA A 72 -12.30 25.06 10.18
C ALA A 72 -11.54 25.33 11.50
N GLY A 73 -10.23 25.58 11.40
CA GLY A 73 -9.34 25.88 12.52
C GLY A 73 -8.94 24.70 13.42
N SER A 74 -9.35 23.46 13.13
CA SER A 74 -8.98 22.30 13.96
C SER A 74 -8.66 21.06 13.13
N THR A 75 -7.64 20.31 13.55
CA THR A 75 -7.34 18.99 13.00
C THR A 75 -7.30 17.98 14.15
N GLN A 76 -8.06 16.90 14.00
CA GLN A 76 -8.10 15.80 14.94
C GLN A 76 -7.50 14.57 14.29
N LEU A 77 -6.61 13.88 15.01
CA LEU A 77 -6.11 12.57 14.62
C LEU A 77 -6.85 11.51 15.44
N LEU A 78 -7.44 10.54 14.75
CA LEU A 78 -8.29 9.52 15.32
C LEU A 78 -7.81 8.12 14.91
N ALA A 79 -7.84 7.19 15.84
CA ALA A 79 -7.69 5.77 15.57
C ALA A 79 -9.08 5.18 15.37
N VAL A 80 -9.33 4.58 14.21
CA VAL A 80 -10.60 3.91 13.92
C VAL A 80 -10.33 2.41 13.77
N ARG A 81 -11.08 1.62 14.55
CA ARG A 81 -10.98 0.15 14.56
C ARG A 81 -12.08 -0.47 13.70
N SER A 82 -11.86 -1.71 13.26
CA SER A 82 -12.84 -2.48 12.48
C SER A 82 -14.12 -2.82 13.25
N ASP A 83 -14.06 -2.80 14.59
CA ASP A 83 -15.22 -2.94 15.49
C ASP A 83 -16.03 -1.64 15.67
N GLY A 84 -15.64 -0.55 14.98
CA GLY A 84 -16.27 0.76 15.07
C GLY A 84 -15.85 1.58 16.30
N ALA A 85 -14.91 1.10 17.12
CA ALA A 85 -14.29 1.92 18.17
C ALA A 85 -13.45 3.05 17.58
N VAL A 86 -13.59 4.23 18.18
CA VAL A 86 -12.81 5.41 17.82
C VAL A 86 -12.06 5.88 19.06
N HIS A 87 -10.77 6.14 18.93
CA HIS A 87 -9.92 6.68 19.98
C HIS A 87 -9.22 7.93 19.45
N ARG A 88 -8.84 8.84 20.35
CA ARG A 88 -7.95 9.94 19.97
C ARG A 88 -6.54 9.39 19.76
N LEU A 89 -5.84 9.92 18.76
CA LEU A 89 -4.41 9.68 18.57
C LEU A 89 -3.63 10.91 19.02
N ALA A 90 -2.52 10.69 19.71
CA ALA A 90 -1.48 11.69 19.87
C ALA A 90 -0.71 11.86 18.55
N ASP A 91 0.07 12.93 18.43
CA ASP A 91 0.80 13.27 17.21
C ASP A 91 1.85 12.21 16.82
N ASP A 92 2.38 11.48 17.80
CA ASP A 92 3.29 10.35 17.60
C ASP A 92 2.58 9.07 17.09
N GLY A 93 1.24 9.09 17.01
CA GLY A 93 0.41 7.98 16.57
C GLY A 93 0.13 6.93 17.65
N THR A 94 0.41 7.24 18.91
CA THR A 94 -0.06 6.44 20.05
C THR A 94 -1.55 6.70 20.31
N MET A 95 -2.25 5.63 20.66
CA MET A 95 -3.69 5.65 20.87
C MET A 95 -4.01 5.92 22.34
N ASP A 96 -4.89 6.89 22.59
CA ASP A 96 -5.46 7.12 23.91
C ASP A 96 -6.30 5.90 24.33
N ALA A 97 -6.18 5.51 25.60
CA ALA A 97 -6.98 4.45 26.19
C ALA A 97 -8.47 4.80 26.18
N ALA A 98 -8.81 6.09 26.28
CA ALA A 98 -10.20 6.55 26.29
C ALA A 98 -10.84 6.40 24.90
N ARG A 99 -11.93 5.62 24.84
CA ARG A 99 -12.78 5.51 23.66
C ARG A 99 -13.66 6.77 23.55
N LEU A 100 -13.75 7.34 22.35
CA LEU A 100 -14.71 8.38 22.05
C LEU A 100 -16.12 7.77 21.96
N SER A 101 -17.11 8.53 22.44
CA SER A 101 -18.51 8.16 22.27
C SER A 101 -18.87 8.00 20.79
N ALA A 102 -19.65 6.98 20.47
CA ALA A 102 -20.19 6.83 19.12
C ALA A 102 -21.09 8.04 18.78
N PRO A 103 -21.17 8.44 17.50
CA PRO A 103 -22.13 9.44 17.07
C PRO A 103 -23.56 9.04 17.43
N ALA A 104 -24.39 9.99 17.86
CA ALA A 104 -25.79 9.71 18.19
C ALA A 104 -26.64 9.46 16.92
N ASP A 105 -26.27 10.08 15.79
CA ASP A 105 -26.98 9.89 14.51
C ASP A 105 -26.37 8.77 13.62
N ALA A 106 -26.35 7.55 14.16
CA ALA A 106 -26.00 6.33 13.44
C ALA A 106 -27.22 5.66 12.79
N GLY A 107 -28.11 6.44 12.15
CA GLY A 107 -29.25 5.91 11.41
C GLY A 107 -28.88 5.27 10.06
N CYS A 108 -29.80 4.54 9.44
CA CYS A 108 -29.69 4.20 8.02
C CYS A 108 -30.03 5.41 7.15
N ARG A 109 -29.24 5.69 6.10
CA ARG A 109 -29.49 6.82 5.17
C ARG A 109 -30.83 6.74 4.43
N ARG A 110 -31.46 5.56 4.39
CA ARG A 110 -32.73 5.33 3.71
C ARG A 110 -33.93 5.31 4.66
N CYS A 111 -33.85 4.56 5.75
CA CYS A 111 -34.99 4.32 6.64
C CYS A 111 -34.81 4.85 8.07
N GLY A 112 -33.68 5.49 8.38
CA GLY A 112 -33.38 6.08 9.69
C GLY A 112 -33.11 5.10 10.84
N THR A 113 -33.19 3.78 10.60
CA THR A 113 -32.97 2.76 11.65
C THR A 113 -31.57 2.87 12.24
N GLN A 114 -31.49 3.06 13.56
CA GLN A 114 -30.25 3.12 14.32
C GLN A 114 -29.53 1.77 14.29
N GLN A 115 -28.22 1.80 14.03
CA GLN A 115 -27.40 0.60 13.88
C GLN A 115 -25.91 0.95 14.06
N PRO A 116 -25.03 -0.03 14.33
CA PRO A 116 -23.61 0.26 14.53
C PRO A 116 -22.91 0.71 13.24
N LEU A 117 -21.83 1.49 13.38
CA LEU A 117 -20.99 1.96 12.26
C LEU A 117 -20.43 0.82 11.39
N THR A 118 -20.32 -0.39 11.96
CA THR A 118 -19.84 -1.60 11.29
C THR A 118 -20.88 -2.23 10.35
N ALA A 119 -22.13 -1.77 10.37
CA ALA A 119 -23.18 -2.33 9.53
C ALA A 119 -22.83 -2.14 8.05
N THR A 120 -22.69 -3.26 7.32
CA THR A 120 -22.51 -3.27 5.86
C THR A 120 -23.83 -3.29 5.12
N THR A 121 -24.91 -3.73 5.77
CA THR A 121 -26.27 -3.77 5.24
C THR A 121 -27.26 -3.40 6.34
N CYS A 122 -28.26 -2.57 6.01
CA CYS A 122 -29.31 -2.22 6.96
C CYS A 122 -30.24 -3.42 7.21
N PRO A 123 -30.44 -3.86 8.46
CA PRO A 123 -31.27 -5.03 8.76
C PRO A 123 -32.76 -4.79 8.50
N ARG A 124 -33.22 -3.54 8.44
CA ARG A 124 -34.64 -3.21 8.21
C ARG A 124 -35.01 -3.13 6.73
N CYS A 125 -34.17 -2.49 5.91
CA CYS A 125 -34.52 -2.15 4.53
C CYS A 125 -33.53 -2.67 3.47
N GLY A 126 -32.51 -3.44 3.88
CA GLY A 126 -31.52 -4.03 2.97
C GLY A 126 -30.55 -3.03 2.33
N THR A 127 -30.55 -1.76 2.75
CA THR A 127 -29.67 -0.74 2.17
C THR A 127 -28.20 -1.08 2.47
N LEU A 128 -27.39 -1.26 1.42
CA LEU A 128 -25.94 -1.44 1.51
C LEU A 128 -25.23 -0.16 1.99
N GLU A 129 -24.20 -0.35 2.81
CA GLU A 129 -23.36 0.69 3.44
C GLU A 129 -24.22 1.79 4.05
N PRO A 130 -25.12 1.49 4.98
CA PRO A 130 -26.22 2.37 5.33
C PRO A 130 -25.82 3.72 5.98
N HIS A 131 -24.54 3.92 6.32
CA HIS A 131 -23.98 5.19 6.79
C HIS A 131 -23.25 6.00 5.70
N ARG A 132 -23.13 5.48 4.47
CA ARG A 132 -22.41 6.15 3.36
C ARG A 132 -22.91 7.59 3.16
N VAL A 133 -21.96 8.50 2.99
CA VAL A 133 -22.19 9.95 2.74
C VAL A 133 -21.54 10.41 1.44
N GLU A 134 -20.73 9.58 0.81
CA GLU A 134 -20.13 9.83 -0.49
C GLU A 134 -21.21 9.92 -1.58
N ARG A 135 -21.17 10.98 -2.39
CA ARG A 135 -22.14 11.21 -3.47
C ARG A 135 -22.13 10.09 -4.53
N SER A 136 -20.94 9.57 -4.83
CA SER A 136 -20.76 8.44 -5.75
C SER A 136 -20.30 7.21 -4.97
N PRO A 137 -21.04 6.08 -5.02
CA PRO A 137 -20.61 4.84 -4.40
C PRO A 137 -19.35 4.31 -5.10
N PHE A 138 -18.46 3.71 -4.32
CA PHE A 138 -17.28 3.02 -4.85
C PHE A 138 -16.92 1.84 -3.94
N PRO A 139 -16.45 0.72 -4.51
CA PRO A 139 -16.05 -0.43 -3.71
C PRO A 139 -14.95 -0.03 -2.73
N VAL A 140 -14.96 -0.65 -1.55
CA VAL A 140 -13.78 -0.64 -0.70
C VAL A 140 -12.70 -1.40 -1.47
N LEU A 141 -11.60 -0.71 -1.78
CA LEU A 141 -10.42 -1.28 -2.44
C LEU A 141 -9.92 -2.49 -1.63
N ASP A 142 -9.23 -3.44 -2.26
CA ASP A 142 -8.70 -4.56 -1.52
C ASP A 142 -7.62 -4.12 -0.50
N ALA A 143 -7.25 -5.02 0.40
CA ALA A 143 -6.27 -4.70 1.45
C ALA A 143 -4.90 -4.30 0.89
N ALA A 144 -4.52 -4.80 -0.29
CA ALA A 144 -3.25 -4.49 -0.92
C ALA A 144 -3.25 -3.05 -1.45
N ASP A 145 -4.29 -2.65 -2.18
CA ASP A 145 -4.48 -1.29 -2.69
C ASP A 145 -4.54 -0.24 -1.55
N LEU A 146 -5.14 -0.60 -0.41
CA LEU A 146 -5.22 0.30 0.75
C LEU A 146 -3.90 0.44 1.50
N THR A 147 -3.01 -0.54 1.44
CA THR A 147 -1.76 -0.52 2.23
C THR A 147 -0.54 -0.04 1.45
N LEU A 148 -0.66 0.07 0.13
CA LEU A 148 0.38 0.64 -0.72
C LEU A 148 0.45 2.17 -0.58
N PRO A 149 1.63 2.74 -0.27
CA PRO A 149 1.84 4.17 -0.35
C PRO A 149 1.64 4.68 -1.77
N ASP A 150 1.02 5.84 -1.88
CA ASP A 150 0.81 6.51 -3.15
C ASP A 150 2.14 6.73 -3.89
N ALA A 151 2.17 6.56 -5.23
CA ALA A 151 3.42 6.54 -6.00
C ALA A 151 4.25 7.82 -5.84
N ALA A 152 3.57 8.97 -5.67
CA ALA A 152 4.20 10.26 -5.41
C ALA A 152 4.84 10.34 -4.02
N VAL A 153 4.21 9.73 -3.00
CA VAL A 153 4.74 9.68 -1.63
C VAL A 153 5.86 8.64 -1.52
N ALA A 154 5.71 7.50 -2.17
CA ALA A 154 6.78 6.52 -2.33
C ALA A 154 8.00 7.19 -2.99
N ALA A 155 7.79 7.95 -4.07
CA ALA A 155 8.84 8.72 -4.73
C ALA A 155 9.42 9.84 -3.85
N HIS A 156 8.65 10.51 -2.99
CA HIS A 156 9.15 11.59 -2.12
C HIS A 156 9.91 11.07 -0.89
N VAL A 157 9.49 9.93 -0.34
CA VAL A 157 10.22 9.19 0.71
C VAL A 157 11.51 8.62 0.11
N HIS A 158 11.45 8.06 -1.11
CA HIS A 158 12.63 7.71 -1.89
C HIS A 158 13.51 8.94 -2.11
N ALA A 159 12.96 10.07 -2.55
CA ALA A 159 13.71 11.30 -2.85
C ALA A 159 14.42 11.85 -1.60
N ARG A 160 13.75 11.89 -0.44
CA ARG A 160 14.37 12.30 0.84
C ARG A 160 15.42 11.29 1.32
N ALA A 161 15.16 9.99 1.16
CA ALA A 161 16.16 8.96 1.45
C ALA A 161 17.37 9.05 0.50
N THR A 162 17.16 9.41 -0.77
CA THR A 162 18.21 9.59 -1.78
C THR A 162 18.92 10.95 -1.69
N SER A 163 18.32 11.96 -1.05
CA SER A 163 18.94 13.28 -0.87
C SER A 163 20.06 13.28 0.18
N SER A 164 20.18 12.21 0.96
CA SER A 164 21.28 12.01 1.92
C SER A 164 22.50 11.26 1.34
N GLY A 165 22.54 10.99 0.04
CA GLY A 165 23.70 10.32 -0.57
C GLY A 165 23.91 10.77 -2.01
N ARG A 166 24.71 11.82 -2.21
CA ARG A 166 25.24 12.17 -3.54
C ARG A 166 26.36 11.17 -3.88
N GLY A 167 25.98 9.97 -4.32
CA GLY A 167 26.88 8.88 -4.74
C GLY A 167 26.45 8.29 -6.10
N ALA A 168 27.41 7.78 -6.87
CA ALA A 168 27.25 7.30 -8.25
C ALA A 168 26.10 6.29 -8.44
N ALA A 169 25.49 6.27 -9.63
CA ALA A 169 24.36 5.40 -9.95
C ALA A 169 24.73 3.90 -9.81
N PRO A 170 23.96 3.11 -9.04
CA PRO A 170 24.25 1.70 -8.82
C PRO A 170 24.00 0.85 -10.06
N SER A 171 24.75 -0.25 -10.16
CA SER A 171 24.68 -1.22 -11.27
C SER A 171 24.15 -2.56 -10.77
N LEU A 172 23.43 -3.29 -11.62
CA LEU A 172 22.98 -4.66 -11.41
C LEU A 172 23.91 -5.63 -12.12
N VAL A 173 24.30 -6.71 -11.45
CA VAL A 173 24.81 -7.91 -12.10
C VAL A 173 23.67 -8.91 -12.17
N VAL A 174 23.27 -9.26 -13.39
CA VAL A 174 22.24 -10.26 -13.68
C VAL A 174 22.92 -11.48 -14.27
N ARG A 175 22.70 -12.65 -13.65
CA ARG A 175 23.19 -13.94 -14.13
C ARG A 175 22.02 -14.89 -14.32
N VAL A 176 21.74 -15.23 -15.57
CA VAL A 176 20.82 -16.30 -15.91
C VAL A 176 21.54 -17.63 -15.72
N GLU A 177 20.90 -18.61 -15.11
CA GLU A 177 21.46 -19.95 -14.92
C GLU A 177 21.93 -20.54 -16.26
N GLY A 178 23.18 -21.01 -16.32
CA GLY A 178 23.82 -21.49 -17.55
C GLY A 178 24.36 -20.42 -18.50
N GLY A 179 24.23 -19.12 -18.18
CA GLY A 179 24.70 -18.01 -19.01
C GLY A 179 25.79 -17.13 -18.35
N PRO A 180 26.45 -16.25 -19.13
CA PRO A 180 27.40 -15.28 -18.59
C PRO A 180 26.68 -14.21 -17.75
N ALA A 181 27.36 -13.70 -16.72
CA ALA A 181 26.88 -12.55 -15.95
C ALA A 181 26.90 -11.29 -16.81
N ARG A 182 25.89 -10.42 -16.63
CA ARG A 182 25.75 -9.15 -17.33
C ARG A 182 25.62 -8.00 -16.34
N THR A 183 26.50 -7.02 -16.46
CA THR A 183 26.40 -5.78 -15.69
C THR A 183 25.54 -4.77 -16.44
N VAL A 184 24.52 -4.23 -15.77
CA VAL A 184 23.59 -3.26 -16.33
C VAL A 184 23.44 -2.08 -15.39
N THR A 185 23.51 -0.87 -15.94
CA THR A 185 23.15 0.37 -15.24
C THR A 185 21.64 0.63 -15.36
N GLY A 186 20.93 0.75 -14.24
CA GLY A 186 19.50 1.02 -14.22
C GLY A 186 18.63 -0.25 -14.26
N ALA A 187 17.55 -0.25 -15.05
CA ALA A 187 16.57 -1.33 -15.08
C ALA A 187 16.86 -2.38 -16.17
N VAL A 188 16.41 -3.62 -15.93
CA VAL A 188 16.54 -4.76 -16.82
C VAL A 188 15.16 -5.34 -17.10
N ALA A 189 14.85 -5.62 -18.37
CA ALA A 189 13.66 -6.38 -18.76
C ALA A 189 14.07 -7.80 -19.16
N LEU A 190 13.58 -8.80 -18.44
CA LEU A 190 13.87 -10.21 -18.67
C LEU A 190 12.72 -10.89 -19.39
N GLY A 191 13.04 -11.79 -20.32
CA GLY A 191 12.06 -12.68 -20.94
C GLY A 191 12.60 -13.35 -22.19
N ARG A 192 11.81 -14.19 -22.86
CA ARG A 192 12.27 -14.88 -24.08
C ARG A 192 12.34 -13.96 -25.31
N ASN A 193 11.65 -12.83 -25.28
CA ASN A 193 11.71 -11.77 -26.30
C ASN A 193 11.27 -10.44 -25.66
N PRO A 194 12.09 -9.86 -24.77
CA PRO A 194 11.69 -8.72 -23.97
C PRO A 194 11.65 -7.45 -24.82
N ALA A 195 10.57 -6.68 -24.67
CA ALA A 195 10.43 -5.41 -25.37
C ALA A 195 11.47 -4.39 -24.89
N ALA A 196 12.10 -3.68 -25.83
CA ALA A 196 12.95 -2.54 -25.51
C ALA A 196 12.09 -1.37 -25.02
N ALA A 197 12.49 -0.76 -23.91
CA ALA A 197 11.84 0.42 -23.34
C ALA A 197 12.89 1.42 -22.85
N PRO A 198 12.62 2.74 -22.87
CA PRO A 198 13.56 3.74 -22.38
C PRO A 198 13.99 3.46 -20.94
N GLY A 199 15.30 3.45 -20.68
CA GLY A 199 15.88 3.18 -19.36
C GLY A 199 15.89 1.70 -18.94
N ARG A 200 15.48 0.77 -19.81
CA ARG A 200 15.47 -0.68 -19.54
C ARG A 200 16.35 -1.42 -20.56
N THR A 201 17.31 -2.19 -20.06
CA THR A 201 18.13 -3.06 -20.90
C THR A 201 17.41 -4.40 -21.08
N PRO A 202 17.06 -4.79 -22.32
CA PRO A 202 16.46 -6.10 -22.56
C PRO A 202 17.51 -7.22 -22.40
N VAL A 203 17.17 -8.23 -21.63
CA VAL A 203 17.99 -9.44 -21.42
C VAL A 203 17.16 -10.65 -21.82
N VAL A 204 17.56 -11.26 -22.93
CA VAL A 204 16.93 -12.47 -23.46
C VAL A 204 17.26 -13.66 -22.58
N VAL A 205 16.23 -14.37 -22.14
CA VAL A 205 16.30 -15.58 -21.33
C VAL A 205 15.96 -16.77 -22.20
N HIS A 206 16.88 -17.74 -22.29
CA HIS A 206 16.61 -19.00 -22.97
C HIS A 206 15.82 -19.93 -22.04
N SER A 207 14.64 -20.36 -22.47
CA SER A 207 13.71 -21.21 -21.72
C SER A 207 13.44 -22.46 -22.55
N PRO A 208 14.10 -23.60 -22.26
CA PRO A 208 13.94 -24.84 -23.03
C PRO A 208 12.49 -25.34 -23.06
N GLY A 209 11.75 -25.17 -21.97
CA GLY A 209 10.32 -25.51 -21.87
C GLY A 209 9.39 -24.42 -22.42
N THR A 210 9.91 -23.30 -22.91
CA THR A 210 9.15 -22.12 -23.37
C THR A 210 8.21 -21.52 -22.31
N LEU A 211 8.49 -21.77 -21.02
CA LEU A 211 7.69 -21.30 -19.88
C LEU A 211 7.95 -19.84 -19.51
N VAL A 212 8.96 -19.20 -20.11
CA VAL A 212 9.22 -17.77 -19.93
C VAL A 212 8.43 -16.92 -20.95
N SER A 213 7.59 -15.99 -20.48
CA SER A 213 6.90 -14.97 -21.30
C SER A 213 7.85 -14.07 -22.11
N LYS A 214 7.33 -13.39 -23.14
CA LYS A 214 8.10 -12.48 -24.02
C LYS A 214 8.85 -11.42 -23.21
N THR A 215 8.10 -10.63 -22.43
CA THR A 215 8.60 -9.90 -21.26
C THR A 215 8.00 -10.61 -20.05
N HIS A 216 8.82 -11.11 -19.14
CA HIS A 216 8.41 -11.91 -18.00
C HIS A 216 8.52 -11.12 -16.70
N ALA A 217 9.67 -10.50 -16.46
CA ALA A 217 9.90 -9.70 -15.27
C ALA A 217 10.77 -8.48 -15.57
N ILE A 218 10.62 -7.44 -14.77
CA ILE A 218 11.49 -6.27 -14.76
C ILE A 218 12.25 -6.26 -13.44
N ILE A 219 13.54 -5.96 -13.51
CA ILE A 219 14.43 -5.85 -12.36
C ILE A 219 15.05 -4.47 -12.34
N GLU A 220 14.91 -3.75 -11.23
CA GLU A 220 15.38 -2.38 -11.09
C GLU A 220 16.25 -2.28 -9.84
N VAL A 221 17.32 -1.50 -9.89
CA VAL A 221 18.09 -1.11 -8.71
C VAL A 221 17.90 0.39 -8.50
N ASP A 222 17.51 0.77 -7.29
CA ASP A 222 17.46 2.19 -6.93
C ASP A 222 18.84 2.70 -6.49
N ALA A 223 18.97 4.01 -6.33
CA ALA A 223 20.23 4.66 -5.92
C ALA A 223 20.79 4.16 -4.57
N GLY A 224 19.97 3.51 -3.73
CA GLY A 224 20.39 2.91 -2.46
C GLY A 224 20.85 1.45 -2.58
N GLY A 225 20.91 0.89 -3.80
CA GLY A 225 21.26 -0.51 -4.03
C GLY A 225 20.12 -1.48 -3.75
N VAL A 226 18.89 -0.99 -3.52
CA VAL A 226 17.73 -1.85 -3.29
C VAL A 226 17.25 -2.39 -4.63
N VAL A 227 17.21 -3.72 -4.73
CA VAL A 227 16.73 -4.41 -5.92
C VAL A 227 15.22 -4.61 -5.81
N ARG A 228 14.51 -4.32 -6.90
CA ARG A 228 13.07 -4.57 -7.06
C ARG A 228 12.83 -5.49 -8.23
N VAL A 229 11.93 -6.45 -8.07
CA VAL A 229 11.50 -7.38 -9.11
C VAL A 229 10.00 -7.26 -9.32
N THR A 230 9.57 -7.04 -10.56
CA THR A 230 8.17 -6.90 -10.96
C THR A 230 7.83 -7.97 -11.98
N ASP A 231 6.88 -8.86 -11.67
CA ASP A 231 6.33 -9.78 -12.66
C ASP A 231 5.44 -9.01 -13.66
N CYS A 232 5.62 -9.22 -14.96
CA CYS A 232 4.91 -8.49 -16.02
C CYS A 232 3.70 -9.26 -16.54
N ARG A 233 2.88 -9.82 -15.64
CA ARG A 233 1.77 -10.74 -15.96
C ARG A 233 2.28 -11.95 -16.74
N SER A 234 3.32 -12.58 -16.23
CA SER A 234 3.85 -13.77 -16.88
C SER A 234 2.84 -14.93 -16.82
N THR A 235 2.89 -15.84 -17.79
CA THR A 235 1.94 -16.96 -17.84
C THR A 235 2.19 -17.99 -16.73
N ASN A 236 3.45 -18.17 -16.33
CA ASN A 236 3.86 -19.19 -15.38
C ASN A 236 4.34 -18.63 -14.03
N GLY A 237 4.20 -17.31 -13.83
CA GLY A 237 4.55 -16.61 -12.60
C GLY A 237 6.06 -16.44 -12.39
N THR A 238 6.36 -15.47 -11.53
CA THR A 238 7.70 -15.23 -10.98
C THR A 238 7.71 -15.62 -9.49
N THR A 239 8.75 -16.31 -9.05
CA THR A 239 8.91 -16.74 -7.65
C THR A 239 10.29 -16.35 -7.13
N LEU A 240 10.39 -15.71 -5.97
CA LEU A 240 11.65 -15.59 -5.26
C LEU A 240 11.99 -16.93 -4.61
N LEU A 241 13.16 -17.44 -4.95
CA LEU A 241 13.71 -18.63 -4.33
C LEU A 241 14.31 -18.23 -2.98
N GLY A 242 13.63 -18.68 -1.93
CA GLY A 242 14.01 -18.55 -0.53
C GLY A 242 13.37 -19.69 0.25
N ASP A 243 13.45 -19.64 1.57
CA ASP A 243 12.78 -20.60 2.45
C ASP A 243 11.83 -19.87 3.42
N PRO A 244 10.49 -19.91 3.20
CA PRO A 244 9.81 -20.56 2.07
C PRO A 244 9.91 -19.76 0.76
N PRO A 245 9.73 -20.39 -0.41
CA PRO A 245 9.65 -19.68 -1.69
C PRO A 245 8.47 -18.70 -1.72
N LEU A 246 8.68 -17.50 -2.28
CA LEU A 246 7.66 -16.44 -2.32
C LEU A 246 7.20 -16.17 -3.76
N PRO A 247 5.98 -16.55 -4.17
CA PRO A 247 5.40 -16.15 -5.43
C PRO A 247 5.16 -14.64 -5.47
N LEU A 248 5.52 -13.99 -6.57
CA LEU A 248 5.33 -12.56 -6.75
C LEU A 248 3.99 -12.26 -7.40
N SER A 249 3.28 -11.27 -6.86
CA SER A 249 2.09 -10.71 -7.50
C SER A 249 2.46 -9.97 -8.80
N PRO A 250 1.75 -10.21 -9.92
CA PRO A 250 1.93 -9.47 -11.16
C PRO A 250 1.77 -7.95 -11.01
N ASP A 251 2.50 -7.20 -11.84
CA ASP A 251 2.58 -5.72 -11.93
C ASP A 251 2.99 -4.99 -10.64
N GLN A 252 3.30 -5.72 -9.57
CA GLN A 252 3.74 -5.16 -8.30
C GLN A 252 5.26 -5.29 -8.16
N PRO A 253 6.01 -4.19 -7.90
CA PRO A 253 7.43 -4.27 -7.58
C PRO A 253 7.65 -4.83 -6.17
N HIS A 254 8.33 -5.97 -6.08
CA HIS A 254 8.72 -6.59 -4.83
C HIS A 254 10.17 -6.26 -4.50
N VAL A 255 10.44 -5.76 -3.29
CA VAL A 255 11.81 -5.55 -2.82
C VAL A 255 12.44 -6.90 -2.54
N VAL A 256 13.59 -7.15 -3.12
CA VAL A 256 14.29 -8.42 -2.99
C VAL A 256 15.63 -8.23 -2.28
N PRO A 257 16.01 -9.13 -1.36
CA PRO A 257 17.34 -9.12 -0.79
C PRO A 257 18.40 -9.26 -1.89
N PRO A 258 19.52 -8.52 -1.82
CA PRO A 258 20.65 -8.72 -2.74
C PRO A 258 21.10 -10.19 -2.74
N GLY A 259 21.38 -10.75 -3.92
CA GLY A 259 21.85 -12.13 -4.07
C GLY A 259 20.75 -13.19 -4.08
N VAL A 260 19.47 -12.83 -3.88
CA VAL A 260 18.38 -13.79 -3.99
C VAL A 260 18.19 -14.25 -5.43
N ALA A 261 17.83 -15.52 -5.59
CA ALA A 261 17.52 -16.09 -6.89
C ALA A 261 16.02 -15.92 -7.20
N VAL A 262 15.72 -15.62 -8.46
CA VAL A 262 14.37 -15.43 -8.98
C VAL A 262 14.10 -16.55 -9.98
N ARG A 263 13.06 -17.34 -9.76
CA ARG A 263 12.57 -18.31 -10.74
C ARG A 263 11.49 -17.69 -11.62
N MET A 264 11.69 -17.78 -12.93
CA MET A 264 10.75 -17.36 -13.97
C MET A 264 10.42 -18.58 -14.83
N GLY A 265 9.22 -19.14 -14.69
CA GLY A 265 8.90 -20.41 -15.33
C GLY A 265 9.90 -21.53 -14.97
N ASP A 266 10.66 -22.00 -15.96
CA ASP A 266 11.68 -23.05 -15.86
C ASP A 266 13.11 -22.53 -15.66
N VAL A 267 13.32 -21.21 -15.53
CA VAL A 267 14.66 -20.62 -15.48
C VAL A 267 14.89 -19.89 -14.16
N THR A 268 16.07 -20.10 -13.57
CA THR A 268 16.55 -19.33 -12.42
C THR A 268 17.45 -18.18 -12.86
N VAL A 269 17.26 -17.02 -12.24
CA VAL A 269 18.09 -15.83 -12.45
C VAL A 269 18.58 -15.32 -11.11
N HIS A 270 19.89 -15.16 -11.00
CA HIS A 270 20.55 -14.54 -9.85
C HIS A 270 20.75 -13.06 -10.11
N VAL A 271 20.46 -12.25 -9.10
CA VAL A 271 20.50 -10.80 -9.19
C VAL A 271 21.28 -10.25 -8.02
N GLU A 272 22.29 -9.44 -8.33
CA GLU A 272 23.13 -8.82 -7.32
C GLU A 272 23.27 -7.33 -7.62
N ALA A 273 23.02 -6.51 -6.61
CA ALA A 273 23.35 -5.09 -6.68
C ALA A 273 24.85 -4.93 -6.44
N VAL A 274 25.55 -4.35 -7.41
CA VAL A 274 26.94 -3.94 -7.24
C VAL A 274 26.92 -2.49 -6.80
N GLY A 275 27.04 -2.29 -5.49
CA GLY A 275 27.48 -1.00 -4.97
C GLY A 275 28.91 -0.75 -5.44
N THR A 276 29.22 0.45 -5.90
CA THR A 276 30.63 0.85 -6.04
C THR A 276 31.22 0.99 -4.64
N GLY A 277 31.58 -0.15 -4.03
CA GLY A 277 32.46 -0.19 -2.90
C GLY A 277 33.81 0.35 -3.36
N ALA A 278 34.28 1.40 -2.69
CA ALA A 278 35.68 1.69 -2.59
C ALA A 278 36.37 0.45 -2.02
N ASP A 279 36.82 -0.43 -2.89
CA ASP A 279 37.87 -1.38 -2.60
C ASP A 279 39.03 -1.07 -3.54
N ARG A 280 39.99 -0.31 -3.02
CA ARG A 280 41.41 -0.45 -3.35
C ARG A 280 42.21 -0.06 -2.12
N SER A 281 42.71 -1.12 -1.47
CA SER A 281 44.06 -1.27 -0.90
C SER A 281 44.81 -0.02 -0.45
#